data_AF-A0A0F6QSU8-F1
#
_entry.id   AF-A0A0F6QSU8-F1
#
_cell.length_a   1.000
_cell.length_b   1.000
_cell.length_c   1.000
_cell.angle_alpha   90.00
_cell.angle_beta   90.00
_cell.angle_gamma   90.00
#
_symmetry.space_group_name_H-M   'P 1'
#
loop_
_entity.id
_entity.type
_entity.pdbx_description
1 polymer ?
#
loop_
_entity_poly.entity_id
_entity_poly.type
_entity_poly.pdbx_seq_one_letter_code
_entity_poly.pdbx_strand_id
1 'polypeptide(L)'
;PNNHRKINQYLSLHASRGVLPSKLYQENAAENWGCIDASSRFDYCLICMDAETTVLDEYVGQRVDSMVDAAGLLDEVYDIYKPGADYTRGLRQSIGVREFENFLKTYLPDTNSSANDKALKENLRKILDSPKDDKLRVMLEEAIDSVKLNTRRLLRRQKRRINRLETVFGWNIHHVDATECLLGKSEESWDVQVVKPATQILQSFLKTETELSHDSTLRKSMERDLWSQYVCEACGNKVLRGRHEWDHHTQGRVHRKRTARFKKAQNFENREKQEEEEVGICRETS
;
A
#
# COMPACT_ATOMS: atom_id res chain seq x y z
N PRO A 1 14.97 5.20 -13.39
CA PRO A 1 13.76 5.71 -12.68
C PRO A 1 12.56 4.76 -12.90
N ASN A 2 12.23 3.89 -11.94
CA ASN A 2 11.32 2.75 -12.17
C ASN A 2 9.81 3.12 -12.18
N ASN A 3 9.44 4.38 -11.98
CA ASN A 3 8.05 4.82 -11.89
C ASN A 3 7.47 5.25 -13.25
N HIS A 4 7.57 4.37 -14.26
CA HIS A 4 7.16 4.66 -15.65
C HIS A 4 5.73 5.21 -15.75
N ARG A 5 4.77 4.65 -15.00
CA ARG A 5 3.37 5.11 -15.00
C ARG A 5 3.23 6.59 -14.60
N LYS A 6 3.88 7.01 -13.51
CA LYS A 6 3.82 8.40 -13.03
C LYS A 6 4.57 9.35 -13.97
N ILE A 7 5.70 8.91 -14.50
CA ILE A 7 6.48 9.70 -15.48
C ILE A 7 5.63 9.97 -16.72
N ASN A 8 5.02 8.93 -17.30
CA ASN A 8 4.16 9.07 -18.47
C ASN A 8 2.94 9.97 -18.18
N GLN A 9 2.36 9.88 -16.98
CA GLN A 9 1.27 10.77 -16.57
C GLN A 9 1.71 12.24 -16.54
N TYR A 10 2.87 12.55 -15.97
CA TYR A 10 3.38 13.94 -15.93
C TYR A 10 3.74 14.46 -17.33
N LEU A 11 4.33 13.63 -18.18
CA LEU A 11 4.61 13.99 -19.59
C LEU A 11 3.31 14.25 -20.36
N SER A 12 2.27 13.43 -20.14
CA SER A 12 0.96 13.62 -20.76
C SER A 12 0.26 14.89 -20.27
N LEU A 13 0.40 15.21 -18.97
CA LEU A 13 -0.13 16.44 -18.39
C LEU A 13 0.56 17.68 -18.99
N HIS A 14 1.88 17.62 -19.18
CA HIS A 14 2.63 18.67 -19.86
C HIS A 14 2.17 18.85 -21.31
N ALA A 15 2.06 17.75 -22.07
CA ALA A 15 1.65 17.79 -23.47
C ALA A 15 0.23 18.37 -23.66
N SER A 16 -0.70 18.08 -22.74
CA SER A 16 -2.08 18.57 -22.81
C SER A 16 -2.26 20.02 -22.36
N ARG A 17 -1.49 20.48 -21.36
CA ARG A 17 -1.64 21.83 -20.79
C ARG A 17 -0.60 22.85 -21.28
N GLY A 18 0.48 22.42 -21.92
CA GLY A 18 1.60 23.28 -22.32
C GLY A 18 2.40 23.90 -21.16
N VAL A 19 2.06 23.55 -19.91
CA VAL A 19 2.70 24.05 -18.69
C VAL A 19 3.39 22.91 -17.96
N LEU A 20 4.62 23.16 -17.50
CA LEU A 20 5.40 22.20 -16.72
C LEU A 20 4.62 21.80 -15.46
N PRO A 21 4.44 20.49 -15.18
CA PRO A 21 3.76 20.03 -13.97
C PRO A 21 4.36 20.60 -12.70
N SER A 22 5.69 20.79 -12.63
CA SER A 22 6.35 21.44 -11.50
C SER A 22 5.83 22.85 -11.23
N LYS A 23 5.49 23.62 -12.27
CA LYS A 23 4.91 24.97 -12.14
C LYS A 23 3.43 24.93 -11.74
N LEU A 24 2.69 23.90 -12.17
CA LEU A 24 1.28 23.70 -11.76
C LEU A 24 1.13 23.43 -10.27
N TYR A 25 2.17 22.89 -9.64
CA TYR A 25 2.17 22.55 -8.22
C TYR A 25 3.03 23.51 -7.38
N GLN A 26 3.42 24.68 -7.88
CA GLN A 26 4.13 25.69 -7.09
C GLN A 26 3.15 26.54 -6.23
N GLU A 27 3.69 27.23 -5.21
CA GLU A 27 2.97 28.11 -4.27
C GLU A 27 2.00 27.38 -3.31
N ASN A 28 0.85 28.01 -2.98
CA ASN A 28 -0.16 27.53 -2.04
C ASN A 28 -0.67 26.11 -2.35
N ALA A 29 -0.58 25.65 -3.61
CA ALA A 29 -0.98 24.30 -4.00
C ALA A 29 0.00 23.21 -3.54
N ALA A 30 1.29 23.53 -3.37
CA ALA A 30 2.29 22.60 -2.84
C ALA A 30 2.20 22.49 -1.31
N GLU A 31 2.08 23.63 -0.62
CA GLU A 31 1.97 23.67 0.84
C GLU A 31 0.69 23.01 1.33
N ASN A 32 -0.41 23.21 0.61
CA ASN A 32 -1.70 22.63 0.92
C ASN A 32 -1.96 21.29 0.19
N TRP A 33 -0.96 20.72 -0.47
CA TRP A 33 -1.14 19.51 -1.26
C TRP A 33 -1.66 18.36 -0.40
N GLY A 34 -2.87 17.92 -0.70
CA GLY A 34 -3.53 16.84 0.02
C GLY A 34 -4.03 17.23 1.40
N CYS A 35 -4.03 18.50 1.80
CA CYS A 35 -4.73 18.99 2.99
C CYS A 35 -6.21 19.21 2.67
N ILE A 36 -7.12 18.89 3.61
CA ILE A 36 -8.57 19.07 3.41
C ILE A 36 -9.01 20.53 3.63
N ASP A 37 -8.32 21.26 4.50
CA ASP A 37 -8.71 22.60 4.97
C ASP A 37 -8.54 23.72 3.93
N ALA A 38 -7.57 23.64 3.05
CA ALA A 38 -7.18 24.78 2.22
C ALA A 38 -8.00 25.00 0.93
N SER A 39 -8.82 24.05 0.50
CA SER A 39 -9.55 24.15 -0.79
C SER A 39 -10.74 23.19 -0.94
N SER A 40 -11.27 22.64 0.16
CA SER A 40 -12.39 21.71 0.11
C SER A 40 -13.68 22.40 -0.35
N ARG A 41 -14.46 21.68 -1.16
CA ARG A 41 -15.80 22.13 -1.61
C ARG A 41 -16.90 21.88 -0.57
N PHE A 42 -16.61 21.07 0.44
CA PHE A 42 -17.54 20.56 1.42
C PHE A 42 -16.84 20.40 2.77
N ASP A 43 -17.59 20.52 3.85
CA ASP A 43 -17.16 20.10 5.17
C ASP A 43 -17.21 18.57 5.26
N TYR A 44 -16.12 17.95 5.71
CA TYR A 44 -16.00 16.50 5.77
C TYR A 44 -15.91 16.02 7.22
N CYS A 45 -16.74 15.04 7.55
CA CYS A 45 -16.58 14.21 8.73
C CYS A 45 -16.01 12.84 8.31
N LEU A 46 -14.75 12.58 8.64
CA LEU A 46 -14.08 11.34 8.30
C LEU A 46 -14.11 10.38 9.49
N ILE A 47 -14.74 9.22 9.29
CA ILE A 47 -14.78 8.15 10.28
C ILE A 47 -14.02 6.95 9.71
N CYS A 48 -13.02 6.48 10.46
CA CYS A 48 -12.26 5.28 10.15
C CYS A 48 -12.62 4.19 11.16
N MET A 49 -13.21 3.11 10.66
CA MET A 49 -13.36 1.89 11.45
C MET A 49 -12.01 1.17 11.45
N ASP A 50 -11.38 1.06 12.62
CA ASP A 50 -10.14 0.32 12.80
C ASP A 50 -10.35 -0.86 13.76
N ALA A 51 -9.46 -1.84 13.69
CA ALA A 51 -9.42 -2.96 14.61
C ALA A 51 -7.98 -3.45 14.78
N GLU A 52 -7.69 -4.21 15.83
CA GLU A 52 -6.35 -4.74 16.06
C GLU A 52 -5.85 -5.56 14.84
N THR A 53 -4.56 -5.39 14.50
CA THR A 53 -4.00 -6.00 13.29
C THR A 53 -4.02 -7.53 13.33
N THR A 54 -3.83 -8.10 14.53
CA THR A 54 -3.89 -9.55 14.79
C THR A 54 -5.29 -10.10 14.54
N VAL A 55 -6.31 -9.43 15.06
CA VAL A 55 -7.74 -9.76 14.87
C VAL A 55 -8.13 -9.66 13.40
N LEU A 56 -7.70 -8.60 12.70
CA LEU A 56 -7.94 -8.45 11.26
C LEU A 56 -7.26 -9.54 10.43
N ASP A 57 -6.05 -9.98 10.81
CA ASP A 57 -5.33 -11.04 10.09
C ASP A 57 -6.03 -12.40 10.20
N GLU A 58 -6.61 -12.69 11.37
CA GLU A 58 -7.43 -13.88 11.62
C GLU A 58 -8.75 -13.79 10.85
N TYR A 59 -9.48 -12.68 10.99
CA TYR A 59 -10.74 -12.44 10.31
C TYR A 59 -10.60 -12.54 8.79
N VAL A 60 -9.52 -11.99 8.20
CA VAL A 60 -9.26 -12.14 6.76
C VAL A 60 -9.09 -13.60 6.36
N GLY A 61 -8.42 -14.42 7.19
CA GLY A 61 -8.28 -15.84 6.92
C GLY A 61 -9.65 -16.52 6.82
N GLN A 62 -10.45 -16.37 7.89
CA GLN A 62 -11.79 -16.96 7.98
C GLN A 62 -12.73 -16.46 6.88
N ARG A 63 -12.65 -15.17 6.53
CA ARG A 63 -13.45 -14.59 5.45
C ARG A 63 -13.08 -15.17 4.09
N VAL A 64 -11.79 -15.35 3.80
CA VAL A 64 -11.36 -15.95 2.52
C VAL A 64 -11.80 -17.41 2.44
N ASP A 65 -11.70 -18.16 3.55
CA ASP A 65 -12.20 -19.53 3.60
C ASP A 65 -13.71 -19.57 3.33
N SER A 66 -14.48 -18.70 3.99
CA SER A 66 -15.93 -18.58 3.74
C SER A 66 -16.24 -18.15 2.30
N MET A 67 -15.39 -17.33 1.69
CA MET A 67 -15.55 -16.91 0.29
C MET A 67 -15.37 -18.09 -0.68
N VAL A 68 -14.43 -18.99 -0.38
CA VAL A 68 -14.19 -20.20 -1.18
C VAL A 68 -15.31 -21.20 -0.96
N ASP A 69 -15.68 -21.47 0.30
CA ASP A 69 -16.60 -22.55 0.67
C ASP A 69 -18.07 -22.21 0.38
N ALA A 70 -18.51 -21.00 0.75
CA ALA A 70 -19.92 -20.63 0.75
C ALA A 70 -20.30 -19.55 -0.28
N ALA A 71 -19.38 -18.62 -0.59
CA ALA A 71 -19.69 -17.47 -1.45
C ALA A 71 -19.35 -17.67 -2.94
N GLY A 72 -18.78 -18.81 -3.33
CA GLY A 72 -18.54 -19.14 -4.73
C GLY A 72 -17.38 -18.37 -5.38
N LEU A 73 -16.36 -17.98 -4.62
CA LEU A 73 -15.19 -17.24 -5.15
C LEU A 73 -14.57 -17.94 -6.38
N LEU A 74 -14.44 -19.27 -6.34
CA LEU A 74 -13.84 -20.03 -7.45
C LEU A 74 -14.66 -19.92 -8.74
N ASP A 75 -15.98 -19.85 -8.64
CA ASP A 75 -16.87 -19.70 -9.80
C ASP A 75 -16.71 -18.32 -10.42
N GLU A 76 -16.62 -17.26 -9.61
CA GLU A 76 -16.40 -15.90 -10.07
C GLU A 76 -15.03 -15.73 -10.72
N VAL A 77 -13.99 -16.30 -10.11
CA VAL A 77 -12.62 -16.23 -10.62
C VAL A 77 -12.50 -16.98 -11.94
N TYR A 78 -13.19 -18.12 -12.08
CA TYR A 78 -13.30 -18.84 -13.35
C TYR A 78 -13.91 -17.97 -14.44
N ASP A 79 -15.00 -17.25 -14.15
CA ASP A 79 -15.69 -16.39 -15.13
C ASP A 79 -14.84 -15.18 -15.56
N ILE A 80 -14.00 -14.67 -14.66
CA ILE A 80 -13.09 -13.54 -14.94
C ILE A 80 -11.85 -13.99 -15.72
N TYR A 81 -11.43 -15.24 -15.54
CA TYR A 81 -10.18 -15.78 -16.05
C TYR A 81 -10.14 -15.74 -17.59
N LYS A 82 -9.04 -15.20 -18.11
CA LYS A 82 -8.73 -15.21 -19.54
C LYS A 82 -7.24 -15.53 -19.73
N PRO A 83 -6.91 -16.61 -20.47
CA PRO A 83 -5.52 -16.93 -20.78
C PRO A 83 -4.80 -15.75 -21.44
N GLY A 84 -3.61 -15.40 -20.95
CA GLY A 84 -2.77 -14.34 -21.52
C GLY A 84 -3.27 -12.90 -21.33
N ALA A 85 -4.27 -12.66 -20.48
CA ALA A 85 -4.78 -11.31 -20.23
C ALA A 85 -3.81 -10.44 -19.41
N ASP A 86 -3.92 -9.12 -19.56
CA ASP A 86 -3.20 -8.15 -18.73
C ASP A 86 -3.88 -7.98 -17.37
N TYR A 87 -3.29 -8.58 -16.33
CA TYR A 87 -3.74 -8.46 -14.94
C TYR A 87 -3.28 -7.19 -14.22
N THR A 88 -2.67 -6.25 -14.95
CA THR A 88 -2.27 -4.95 -14.41
C THR A 88 -3.32 -3.86 -14.65
N ARG A 89 -4.54 -4.20 -15.12
CA ARG A 89 -5.58 -3.22 -15.45
C ARG A 89 -6.99 -3.68 -15.05
N GLY A 90 -7.82 -2.72 -14.63
CA GLY A 90 -9.25 -2.91 -14.38
C GLY A 90 -9.55 -3.98 -13.33
N LEU A 91 -10.67 -4.70 -13.51
CA LEU A 91 -11.16 -5.74 -12.60
C LEU A 91 -10.14 -6.87 -12.35
N ARG A 92 -9.23 -7.12 -13.31
CA ARG A 92 -8.22 -8.18 -13.19
C ARG A 92 -7.10 -7.87 -12.17
N GLN A 93 -7.06 -6.66 -11.64
CA GLN A 93 -6.18 -6.30 -10.52
C GLN A 93 -6.68 -6.80 -9.16
N SER A 94 -7.94 -7.26 -9.08
CA SER A 94 -8.53 -7.75 -7.84
C SER A 94 -7.71 -8.92 -7.26
N ILE A 95 -7.49 -8.88 -5.95
CA ILE A 95 -6.89 -9.98 -5.21
C ILE A 95 -7.87 -11.16 -5.27
N GLY A 96 -7.38 -12.33 -5.68
CA GLY A 96 -8.19 -13.49 -6.00
C GLY A 96 -8.26 -13.81 -7.48
N VAL A 97 -7.88 -12.90 -8.38
CA VAL A 97 -7.88 -13.21 -9.82
C VAL A 97 -6.50 -13.69 -10.28
N ARG A 98 -5.44 -12.99 -9.84
CA ARG A 98 -4.05 -13.28 -10.25
C ARG A 98 -3.49 -14.49 -9.54
N GLU A 99 -3.89 -14.67 -8.29
CA GLU A 99 -3.42 -15.74 -7.41
C GLU A 99 -3.81 -17.12 -7.93
N PHE A 100 -4.99 -17.26 -8.56
CA PHE A 100 -5.45 -18.52 -9.13
C PHE A 100 -5.01 -18.74 -10.59
N GLU A 101 -4.26 -17.82 -11.19
CA GLU A 101 -3.87 -17.91 -12.61
C GLU A 101 -3.09 -19.21 -12.90
N ASN A 102 -2.13 -19.57 -12.04
CA ASN A 102 -1.32 -20.77 -12.22
C ASN A 102 -2.16 -22.05 -12.09
N PHE A 103 -3.08 -22.06 -11.13
CA PHE A 103 -4.01 -23.15 -10.92
C PHE A 103 -4.94 -23.32 -12.12
N LEU A 104 -5.60 -22.25 -12.58
CA LEU A 104 -6.52 -22.28 -13.71
C LEU A 104 -5.84 -22.61 -15.04
N LYS A 105 -4.59 -22.17 -15.26
CA LYS A 105 -3.79 -22.60 -16.41
C LYS A 105 -3.56 -24.10 -16.45
N THR A 106 -3.33 -24.72 -15.29
CA THR A 106 -3.07 -26.16 -15.19
C THR A 106 -4.37 -26.96 -15.28
N TYR A 107 -5.46 -26.39 -14.75
CA TYR A 107 -6.80 -26.98 -14.78
C TYR A 107 -7.46 -26.92 -16.17
N LEU A 108 -7.17 -25.88 -16.96
CA LEU A 108 -7.75 -25.63 -18.29
C LEU A 108 -6.67 -25.57 -19.40
N PRO A 109 -5.97 -26.68 -19.70
CA PRO A 109 -4.91 -26.67 -20.72
C PRO A 109 -5.46 -26.51 -22.15
N ASP A 110 -6.70 -26.94 -22.44
CA ASP A 110 -7.29 -26.91 -23.80
C ASP A 110 -8.54 -26.01 -23.87
N THR A 111 -8.37 -24.79 -24.37
CA THR A 111 -9.44 -23.76 -24.50
C THR A 111 -10.37 -23.99 -25.71
N ASN A 112 -10.65 -25.24 -26.08
CA ASN A 112 -11.41 -25.58 -27.30
C ASN A 112 -12.57 -26.57 -27.10
N SER A 113 -13.02 -26.82 -25.88
CA SER A 113 -14.23 -27.63 -25.68
C SER A 113 -15.37 -26.77 -25.16
N SER A 114 -16.48 -26.78 -25.90
CA SER A 114 -17.82 -26.41 -25.43
C SER A 114 -18.29 -27.42 -24.36
N ALA A 115 -17.48 -27.59 -23.31
CA ALA A 115 -17.79 -28.41 -22.16
C ALA A 115 -18.68 -27.58 -21.24
N ASN A 116 -19.72 -28.22 -20.72
CA ASN A 116 -20.76 -27.61 -19.89
C ASN A 116 -20.10 -26.89 -18.68
N ASP A 117 -20.01 -25.55 -18.68
CA ASP A 117 -19.33 -24.72 -17.66
C ASP A 117 -19.69 -25.12 -16.23
N LYS A 118 -20.94 -25.55 -16.04
CA LYS A 118 -21.47 -26.04 -14.77
C LYS A 118 -20.77 -27.30 -14.25
N ALA A 119 -20.38 -28.22 -15.13
CA ALA A 119 -19.65 -29.43 -14.76
C ALA A 119 -18.19 -29.13 -14.38
N LEU A 120 -17.56 -28.14 -15.02
CA LEU A 120 -16.22 -27.65 -14.67
C LEU A 120 -16.22 -26.97 -13.29
N LYS A 121 -17.20 -26.10 -13.02
CA LYS A 121 -17.38 -25.46 -11.71
C LYS A 121 -17.64 -26.47 -10.59
N GLU A 122 -18.42 -27.51 -10.87
CA GLU A 122 -18.66 -28.59 -9.91
C GLU A 122 -17.39 -29.43 -9.66
N ASN A 123 -16.60 -29.70 -10.70
CA ASN A 123 -15.33 -30.40 -10.56
C ASN A 123 -14.29 -29.55 -9.80
N LEU A 124 -14.32 -28.22 -9.95
CA LEU A 124 -13.48 -27.29 -9.18
C LEU A 124 -13.68 -27.43 -7.68
N ARG A 125 -14.94 -27.53 -7.22
CA ARG A 125 -15.25 -27.76 -5.80
C ARG A 125 -14.71 -29.08 -5.30
N LYS A 126 -14.87 -30.15 -6.08
CA LYS A 126 -14.40 -31.49 -5.73
C LYS A 126 -12.88 -31.62 -5.60
N ILE A 127 -12.11 -30.69 -6.17
CA ILE A 127 -10.65 -30.67 -5.99
C ILE A 127 -10.27 -30.39 -4.53
N LEU A 128 -11.08 -29.64 -3.78
CA LEU A 128 -10.83 -29.41 -2.35
C LEU A 128 -10.95 -30.71 -1.54
N ASP A 129 -11.79 -31.64 -2.01
CA ASP A 129 -12.00 -32.95 -1.39
C ASP A 129 -11.01 -34.02 -1.92
N SER A 130 -10.16 -33.71 -2.90
CA SER A 130 -9.21 -34.68 -3.47
C SER A 130 -8.05 -34.98 -2.51
N PRO A 131 -7.25 -36.04 -2.71
CA PRO A 131 -6.13 -36.37 -1.83
C PRO A 131 -5.16 -35.19 -1.67
N LYS A 132 -4.60 -34.97 -0.47
CA LYS A 132 -3.70 -33.83 -0.18
C LYS A 132 -2.48 -33.74 -1.09
N ASP A 133 -2.03 -34.87 -1.65
CA ASP A 133 -0.87 -34.93 -2.54
C ASP A 133 -1.22 -34.71 -4.02
N ASP A 134 -2.51 -34.52 -4.34
CA ASP A 134 -2.93 -34.16 -5.69
C ASP A 134 -2.38 -32.77 -6.06
N LYS A 135 -1.62 -32.73 -7.14
CA LYS A 135 -1.01 -31.50 -7.66
C LYS A 135 -2.03 -30.36 -7.81
N LEU A 136 -3.24 -30.64 -8.28
CA LEU A 136 -4.26 -29.60 -8.49
C LEU A 136 -4.76 -29.02 -7.16
N ARG A 137 -4.94 -29.88 -6.15
CA ARG A 137 -5.31 -29.46 -4.80
C ARG A 137 -4.22 -28.63 -4.15
N VAL A 138 -2.95 -29.06 -4.24
CA VAL A 138 -1.82 -28.30 -3.70
C VAL A 138 -1.76 -26.90 -4.33
N MET A 139 -1.89 -26.81 -5.66
CA MET A 139 -1.89 -25.52 -6.36
C MET A 139 -3.09 -24.64 -5.98
N LEU A 140 -4.25 -25.24 -5.68
CA LEU A 140 -5.44 -24.53 -5.23
C LEU A 140 -5.25 -23.96 -3.82
N GLU A 141 -4.74 -24.77 -2.89
CA GLU A 141 -4.43 -24.35 -1.52
C GLU A 141 -3.37 -23.22 -1.51
N GLU A 142 -2.32 -23.33 -2.33
CA GLU A 142 -1.31 -22.27 -2.50
C GLU A 142 -1.90 -20.96 -3.04
N ALA A 143 -2.87 -21.04 -3.96
CA ALA A 143 -3.57 -19.88 -4.49
C ALA A 143 -4.43 -19.21 -3.40
N ILE A 144 -5.17 -19.99 -2.62
CA ILE A 144 -5.97 -19.51 -1.49
C ILE A 144 -5.08 -18.82 -0.44
N ASP A 145 -3.96 -19.44 -0.08
CA ASP A 145 -2.99 -18.85 0.85
C ASP A 145 -2.37 -17.57 0.31
N SER A 146 -2.12 -17.50 -1.00
CA SER A 146 -1.67 -16.28 -1.66
C SER A 146 -2.71 -15.15 -1.58
N VAL A 147 -4.01 -15.47 -1.70
CA VAL A 147 -5.10 -14.51 -1.51
C VAL A 147 -5.15 -13.99 -0.08
N LYS A 148 -5.08 -14.88 0.91
CA LYS A 148 -5.02 -14.51 2.33
C LYS A 148 -3.83 -13.58 2.59
N LEU A 149 -2.64 -13.96 2.12
CA LEU A 149 -1.42 -13.18 2.27
C LEU A 149 -1.50 -11.79 1.60
N ASN A 150 -2.00 -11.72 0.36
CA ASN A 150 -2.09 -10.46 -0.36
C ASN A 150 -3.17 -9.54 0.23
N THR A 151 -4.27 -10.10 0.75
CA THR A 151 -5.30 -9.35 1.47
C THR A 151 -4.75 -8.77 2.78
N ARG A 152 -4.02 -9.57 3.56
CA ARG A 152 -3.29 -9.11 4.77
C ARG A 152 -2.27 -8.00 4.45
N ARG A 153 -1.59 -8.09 3.31
CA ARG A 153 -0.67 -7.03 2.82
C ARG A 153 -1.42 -5.76 2.42
N LEU A 154 -2.59 -5.90 1.80
CA LEU A 154 -3.45 -4.78 1.43
C LEU A 154 -3.94 -4.03 2.69
N LEU A 155 -4.41 -4.75 3.71
CA LEU A 155 -4.81 -4.14 4.99
C LEU A 155 -3.68 -3.31 5.60
N ARG A 156 -2.46 -3.86 5.68
CA ARG A 156 -1.29 -3.11 6.18
C ARG A 156 -0.95 -1.90 5.31
N ARG A 157 -1.21 -1.93 4.01
CA ARG A 157 -1.03 -0.77 3.12
C ARG A 157 -2.11 0.28 3.36
N GLN A 158 -3.36 -0.13 3.57
CA GLN A 158 -4.47 0.77 3.90
C GLN A 158 -4.24 1.46 5.24
N LYS A 159 -3.92 0.73 6.32
CA LYS A 159 -3.57 1.33 7.63
C LYS A 159 -2.44 2.35 7.52
N ARG A 160 -1.32 1.99 6.87
CA ARG A 160 -0.22 2.94 6.63
C ARG A 160 -0.65 4.16 5.81
N ARG A 161 -1.58 3.98 4.86
CA ARG A 161 -2.09 5.08 4.06
C ARG A 161 -2.93 6.02 4.91
N ILE A 162 -3.82 5.49 5.75
CA ILE A 162 -4.67 6.26 6.66
C ILE A 162 -3.81 7.02 7.68
N ASN A 163 -2.87 6.35 8.35
CA ASN A 163 -1.94 7.00 9.29
C ASN A 163 -1.14 8.11 8.59
N ARG A 164 -0.79 7.94 7.31
CA ARG A 164 -0.12 8.99 6.54
C ARG A 164 -1.06 10.17 6.24
N LEU A 165 -2.35 9.93 5.98
CA LEU A 165 -3.34 11.01 5.82
C LEU A 165 -3.40 11.88 7.08
N GLU A 166 -3.36 11.27 8.25
CA GLU A 166 -3.35 12.02 9.52
C GLU A 166 -2.01 12.71 9.78
N THR A 167 -0.92 11.94 9.81
CA THR A 167 0.40 12.43 10.26
C THR A 167 1.09 13.36 9.28
N VAL A 168 0.90 13.14 7.97
CA VAL A 168 1.59 13.91 6.92
C VAL A 168 0.68 14.95 6.28
N PHE A 169 -0.61 14.64 6.15
CA PHE A 169 -1.57 15.52 5.49
C PHE A 169 -2.52 16.23 6.45
N GLY A 170 -2.43 15.98 7.76
CA GLY A 170 -3.19 16.69 8.79
C GLY A 170 -4.68 16.37 8.80
N TRP A 171 -5.10 15.25 8.20
CA TRP A 171 -6.52 14.89 8.12
C TRP A 171 -7.07 14.63 9.51
N ASN A 172 -8.20 15.25 9.84
CA ASN A 172 -8.95 14.95 11.06
C ASN A 172 -9.79 13.70 10.82
N ILE A 173 -9.30 12.54 11.24
CA ILE A 173 -9.98 11.26 11.10
C ILE A 173 -10.39 10.76 12.48
N HIS A 174 -11.68 10.46 12.65
CA HIS A 174 -12.21 9.89 13.87
C HIS A 174 -12.13 8.36 13.80
N HIS A 175 -11.37 7.75 14.71
CA HIS A 175 -11.26 6.30 14.78
C HIS A 175 -12.35 5.69 15.64
N VAL A 176 -12.93 4.62 15.14
CA VAL A 176 -13.93 3.80 15.84
C VAL A 176 -13.40 2.38 15.90
N ASP A 177 -13.24 1.85 17.10
CA ASP A 177 -12.64 0.53 17.32
C ASP A 177 -13.70 -0.57 17.16
N ALA A 178 -13.46 -1.47 16.20
CA ALA A 178 -14.28 -2.63 15.91
C ALA A 178 -13.62 -3.95 16.35
N THR A 179 -12.54 -3.90 17.14
CA THR A 179 -11.75 -5.09 17.54
C THR A 179 -12.61 -6.14 18.23
N GLU A 180 -13.34 -5.78 19.28
CA GLU A 180 -14.19 -6.73 20.00
C GLU A 180 -15.35 -7.22 19.14
N CYS A 181 -15.83 -6.42 18.19
CA CYS A 181 -16.90 -6.83 17.27
C CYS A 181 -16.42 -7.91 16.29
N LEU A 182 -15.13 -7.90 15.97
CA LEU A 182 -14.52 -8.94 15.13
C LEU A 182 -14.13 -10.18 15.95
N LEU A 183 -13.86 -10.03 17.24
CA LEU A 183 -13.59 -11.13 18.17
C LEU A 183 -14.87 -11.84 18.65
N GLY A 184 -15.93 -11.07 18.92
CA GLY A 184 -17.20 -11.52 19.47
C GLY A 184 -18.27 -11.65 18.39
N LYS A 185 -18.96 -12.79 18.33
CA LYS A 185 -20.04 -13.06 17.36
C LYS A 185 -21.40 -12.43 17.73
N SER A 186 -21.45 -11.49 18.66
CA SER A 186 -22.72 -10.87 19.08
C SER A 186 -22.95 -9.56 18.35
N GLU A 187 -24.07 -9.46 17.62
CA GLU A 187 -24.53 -8.22 16.96
C GLU A 187 -24.69 -7.07 17.97
N GLU A 188 -25.00 -7.38 19.23
CA GLU A 188 -25.14 -6.38 20.29
C GLU A 188 -23.84 -5.59 20.57
N SER A 189 -22.67 -6.21 20.29
CA SER A 189 -21.38 -5.53 20.45
C SER A 189 -21.14 -4.45 19.39
N TRP A 190 -21.64 -4.66 18.16
CA TRP A 190 -21.48 -3.73 17.04
C TRP A 190 -22.23 -2.42 17.28
N ASP A 191 -23.46 -2.50 17.77
CA ASP A 191 -24.27 -1.32 18.04
C ASP A 191 -23.62 -0.43 19.11
N VAL A 192 -23.09 -1.04 20.16
CA VAL A 192 -22.49 -0.33 21.30
C VAL A 192 -21.13 0.25 20.94
N GLN A 193 -20.28 -0.50 20.24
CA GLN A 193 -18.87 -0.12 20.03
C GLN A 193 -18.60 0.60 18.71
N VAL A 194 -19.42 0.36 17.68
CA VAL A 194 -19.22 0.98 16.36
C VAL A 194 -20.31 1.99 16.04
N VAL A 195 -21.57 1.58 16.08
CA VAL A 195 -22.70 2.44 15.64
C VAL A 195 -22.87 3.63 16.56
N LYS A 196 -22.90 3.42 17.88
CA LYS A 196 -23.12 4.50 18.85
C LYS A 196 -22.00 5.55 18.83
N PRO A 197 -20.69 5.21 18.87
CA PRO A 197 -19.63 6.21 18.75
C PRO A 197 -19.62 6.93 17.41
N ALA A 198 -19.82 6.21 16.29
CA ALA A 198 -19.91 6.83 14.97
C ALA A 198 -21.07 7.84 14.89
N THR A 199 -22.23 7.49 15.46
CA THR A 199 -23.40 8.37 15.52
C THR A 199 -23.14 9.60 16.38
N GLN A 200 -22.45 9.47 17.50
CA GLN A 200 -22.07 10.61 18.36
C GLN A 200 -21.11 11.57 17.65
N ILE A 201 -20.15 11.04 16.89
CA ILE A 201 -19.23 11.83 16.06
C ILE A 201 -20.04 12.62 15.02
N LEU A 202 -20.94 11.95 14.29
CA LEU A 202 -21.79 12.59 13.28
C LEU A 202 -22.71 13.65 13.89
N GLN A 203 -23.34 13.37 15.03
CA GLN A 203 -24.19 14.34 15.72
C GLN A 203 -23.42 15.58 16.17
N SER A 204 -22.18 15.40 16.65
CA SER A 204 -21.32 16.51 17.04
C SER A 204 -20.93 17.34 15.82
N PHE A 205 -20.55 16.70 14.71
CA PHE A 205 -20.23 17.36 13.45
C PHE A 205 -21.40 18.21 12.93
N LEU A 206 -22.61 17.63 12.87
CA LEU A 206 -23.82 18.33 12.40
C LEU A 206 -24.23 19.49 13.34
N LYS A 207 -24.02 19.37 14.65
CA LYS A 207 -24.27 20.47 15.60
C LYS A 207 -23.27 21.60 15.45
N THR A 208 -22.00 21.27 15.18
CA THR A 208 -20.93 22.26 15.01
C THR A 208 -21.17 23.13 13.77
N GLU A 209 -21.77 22.58 12.70
CA GLU A 209 -22.25 23.37 11.55
C GLU A 209 -23.32 24.41 11.93
N THR A 210 -24.06 24.20 13.03
CA THR A 210 -25.09 25.14 13.51
C THR A 210 -24.50 26.29 14.35
N GLU A 211 -23.30 26.11 14.92
CA GLU A 211 -22.68 27.06 15.87
C GLU A 211 -21.49 27.85 15.28
N LEU A 212 -20.90 27.41 14.16
CA LEU A 212 -19.74 28.06 13.52
C LEU A 212 -20.14 29.17 12.54
N SER A 213 -20.64 30.30 13.05
CA SER A 213 -20.54 31.61 12.35
C SER A 213 -19.31 32.43 12.79
N HIS A 214 -18.55 32.03 13.80
CA HIS A 214 -17.32 32.70 14.20
C HIS A 214 -16.42 31.74 15.00
N ASP A 215 -15.36 31.26 14.39
CA ASP A 215 -13.97 31.33 14.91
C ASP A 215 -13.10 30.26 14.24
N SER A 216 -12.43 30.65 13.15
CA SER A 216 -11.43 29.83 12.48
C SER A 216 -10.10 29.97 13.21
N THR A 217 -9.97 29.34 14.38
CA THR A 217 -8.72 29.37 15.13
C THR A 217 -7.71 28.35 14.59
N LEU A 218 -6.85 28.86 13.71
CA LEU A 218 -5.41 28.58 13.58
C LEU A 218 -4.92 27.23 14.17
N ARG A 219 -5.04 26.14 13.41
CA ARG A 219 -4.18 24.97 13.63
C ARG A 219 -2.84 25.22 12.95
N LYS A 220 -1.78 25.28 13.77
CA LYS A 220 -0.38 25.54 13.36
C LYS A 220 -0.02 24.66 12.16
N SER A 221 0.37 25.33 11.07
CA SER A 221 1.09 24.73 9.95
C SER A 221 2.31 24.00 10.50
N MET A 222 2.24 22.67 10.58
CA MET A 222 3.46 21.88 10.75
C MET A 222 4.29 22.10 9.50
N GLU A 223 5.52 22.58 9.65
CA GLU A 223 6.44 22.80 8.54
C GLU A 223 6.68 21.46 7.83
N ARG A 224 6.05 21.30 6.65
CA ARG A 224 5.95 20.05 5.90
C ARG A 224 7.14 19.94 4.95
N ASP A 225 8.20 19.28 5.36
CA ASP A 225 9.35 19.00 4.49
C ASP A 225 9.08 17.80 3.54
N LEU A 226 8.14 18.00 2.61
CA LEU A 226 7.64 16.99 1.67
C LEU A 226 8.52 16.83 0.42
N TRP A 227 9.41 17.78 0.17
CA TRP A 227 10.12 17.92 -1.11
C TRP A 227 11.63 18.02 -0.99
N SER A 228 12.20 18.02 0.22
CA SER A 228 13.65 17.90 0.38
C SER A 228 14.18 16.64 -0.28
N GLN A 229 15.15 16.82 -1.16
CA GLN A 229 15.81 15.71 -1.81
C GLN A 229 17.06 15.35 -1.01
N TYR A 230 17.07 14.16 -0.42
CA TYR A 230 18.26 13.61 0.19
C TYR A 230 18.90 12.58 -0.74
N VAL A 231 20.22 12.60 -0.85
CA VAL A 231 20.98 11.64 -1.65
C VAL A 231 21.87 10.83 -0.72
N CYS A 232 21.72 9.51 -0.72
CA CYS A 232 22.61 8.63 0.03
C CYS A 232 23.71 8.11 -0.89
N GLU A 233 24.91 8.68 -0.75
CA GLU A 233 26.12 8.28 -1.49
C GLU A 233 26.51 6.82 -1.21
N ALA A 234 26.48 6.42 0.07
CA ALA A 234 26.77 5.05 0.50
C ALA A 234 25.84 3.99 -0.10
N CYS A 235 24.67 4.38 -0.63
CA CYS A 235 23.71 3.48 -1.26
C CYS A 235 23.66 3.61 -2.79
N GLY A 236 24.71 4.13 -3.42
CA GLY A 236 24.80 4.31 -4.86
C GLY A 236 23.97 5.52 -5.32
N ASN A 237 24.17 6.66 -4.67
CA ASN A 237 23.44 7.92 -4.91
C ASN A 237 21.93 7.74 -4.91
N LYS A 238 21.42 6.96 -3.93
CA LYS A 238 19.99 6.72 -3.81
C LYS A 238 19.29 8.01 -3.41
N VAL A 239 18.42 8.49 -4.29
CA VAL A 239 17.59 9.68 -4.06
C VAL A 239 16.37 9.31 -3.22
N LEU A 240 16.15 10.05 -2.13
CA LEU A 240 15.06 9.91 -1.16
C LEU A 240 14.35 11.26 -1.05
N ARG A 241 13.01 11.27 -0.93
CA ARG A 241 12.22 12.50 -0.95
C ARG A 241 11.51 12.71 0.38
N GLY A 242 11.80 13.83 1.02
CA GLY A 242 11.31 14.20 2.33
C GLY A 242 12.09 13.56 3.47
N ARG A 243 12.11 14.26 4.62
CA ARG A 243 12.88 13.87 5.82
C ARG A 243 12.48 12.49 6.36
N HIS A 244 11.20 12.16 6.29
CA HIS A 244 10.68 10.86 6.73
C HIS A 244 11.23 9.68 5.90
N GLU A 245 11.33 9.81 4.57
CA GLU A 245 11.91 8.74 3.74
C GLU A 245 13.41 8.59 3.99
N TRP A 246 14.10 9.71 4.26
CA TRP A 246 15.50 9.73 4.63
C TRP A 246 15.76 9.03 5.97
N ASP A 247 15.03 9.40 7.02
CA ASP A 247 15.20 8.83 8.36
C ASP A 247 14.91 7.32 8.37
N HIS A 248 13.83 6.89 7.72
CA HIS A 248 13.53 5.47 7.59
C HIS A 248 14.61 4.73 6.76
N HIS A 249 15.18 5.38 5.75
CA HIS A 249 16.27 4.79 4.98
C HIS A 249 17.54 4.61 5.81
N THR A 250 17.97 5.66 6.54
CA THR A 250 19.21 5.66 7.32
C THR A 250 19.15 4.65 8.48
N GLN A 251 17.97 4.46 9.08
CA GLN A 251 17.75 3.45 10.13
C GLN A 251 17.72 2.00 9.59
N GLY A 252 17.58 1.84 8.26
CA GLY A 252 17.49 0.54 7.60
C GLY A 252 18.75 -0.33 7.75
N ARG A 253 18.57 -1.63 7.98
CA ARG A 253 19.68 -2.60 8.09
C ARG A 253 20.56 -2.65 6.84
N VAL A 254 19.95 -2.49 5.67
CA VAL A 254 20.64 -2.46 4.37
C VAL A 254 21.51 -1.21 4.25
N HIS A 255 20.99 -0.05 4.67
CA HIS A 255 21.77 1.19 4.68
C HIS A 255 22.97 1.06 5.61
N ARG A 256 22.77 0.64 6.87
CA ARG A 256 23.86 0.44 7.84
C ARG A 256 24.99 -0.46 7.30
N LYS A 257 24.64 -1.58 6.66
CA LYS A 257 25.64 -2.48 6.03
C LYS A 257 26.39 -1.80 4.88
N ARG A 258 25.69 -1.04 4.03
CA ARG A 258 26.30 -0.34 2.89
C ARG A 258 27.19 0.81 3.34
N THR A 259 26.76 1.59 4.33
CA THR A 259 27.55 2.68 4.93
C THR A 259 28.84 2.15 5.59
N ALA A 260 28.79 1.01 6.26
CA ALA A 260 30.00 0.38 6.81
C ALA A 260 31.00 -0.02 5.71
N ARG A 261 30.53 -0.59 4.60
CA ARG A 261 31.37 -0.93 3.43
C ARG A 261 31.94 0.31 2.75
N PHE A 262 31.11 1.33 2.58
CA PHE A 262 31.49 2.60 1.97
C PHE A 262 32.60 3.31 2.77
N LYS A 263 32.45 3.39 4.10
CA LYS A 263 33.49 3.94 5.00
C LYS A 263 34.79 3.14 4.94
N LYS A 264 34.71 1.80 4.85
CA LYS A 264 35.90 0.96 4.73
C LYS A 264 36.63 1.19 3.39
N ALA A 265 35.90 1.35 2.30
CA ALA A 265 36.47 1.66 0.99
C ALA A 265 37.12 3.06 0.95
N GLN A 266 36.42 4.08 1.46
CA GLN A 266 37.00 5.44 1.57
C GLN A 266 38.26 5.48 2.43
N ASN A 267 38.29 4.76 3.55
CA ASN A 267 39.49 4.70 4.39
C ASN A 267 40.68 3.99 3.71
N PHE A 268 40.40 3.07 2.78
CA PHE A 268 41.44 2.39 2.01
C PHE A 268 41.99 3.31 0.92
N GLU A 269 41.11 3.96 0.14
CA GLU A 269 41.49 4.95 -0.89
C GLU A 269 42.25 6.15 -0.29
N ASN A 270 41.87 6.62 0.90
CA ASN A 270 42.57 7.71 1.57
C ASN A 270 43.96 7.30 2.09
N ARG A 271 44.16 6.02 2.43
CA ARG A 271 45.46 5.48 2.83
C ARG A 271 46.40 5.34 1.63
N GLU A 272 45.89 4.82 0.51
CA GLU A 272 46.67 4.71 -0.73
C GLU A 272 47.13 6.10 -1.22
N LYS A 273 46.26 7.11 -1.15
CA LYS A 273 46.63 8.49 -1.52
C LYS A 273 47.68 9.12 -0.59
N GLN A 274 47.63 8.82 0.72
CA GLN A 274 48.66 9.28 1.67
C GLN A 274 50.00 8.60 1.41
N GLU A 275 50.00 7.30 1.08
CA GLU A 275 51.22 6.57 0.74
C GLU A 275 51.81 7.05 -0.61
N GLU A 276 50.98 7.39 -1.60
CA GLU A 276 51.43 7.97 -2.88
C GLU A 276 52.00 9.40 -2.71
N GLU A 277 51.42 10.24 -1.85
CA GLU A 277 51.95 11.57 -1.53
C GLU A 277 53.27 11.49 -0.75
N GLU A 278 53.42 10.57 0.22
CA GLU A 278 54.68 10.38 0.96
C GLU A 278 55.82 9.84 0.07
N VAL A 279 55.51 8.97 -0.91
CA VAL A 279 56.48 8.47 -1.89
C VAL A 279 56.85 9.55 -2.93
N GLY A 280 55.91 10.44 -3.27
CA GLY A 280 56.17 11.60 -4.13
C GLY A 280 57.13 12.60 -3.49
N ILE A 281 56.91 12.92 -2.20
CA ILE A 281 57.76 13.87 -1.45
C ILE A 281 59.19 13.34 -1.29
N CYS A 282 59.39 12.04 -1.04
CA CYS A 282 60.72 11.43 -0.95
C CYS A 282 61.51 11.45 -2.28
N ARG A 283 60.84 11.53 -3.44
CA ARG A 283 61.48 11.62 -4.76
C ARG A 283 61.91 13.02 -5.15
N GLU A 284 61.29 14.06 -4.59
CA GLU A 284 61.65 15.46 -4.86
C GLU A 284 62.78 15.97 -3.95
N THR A 285 63.11 15.26 -2.88
CA THR A 285 64.18 15.62 -1.92
C THR A 285 65.48 14.81 -2.08
N SER A 286 65.64 14.03 -3.15
CA SER A 286 66.89 13.30 -3.48
C SER A 286 67.67 13.94 -4.62
#